data_AF-A0A6A9T3Q2-F1
#
_entry.id   AF-A0A6A9T3Q2-F1
#
_cell.length_a   1.000
_cell.length_b   1.000
_cell.length_c   1.000
_cell.angle_alpha   90.00
_cell.angle_beta   90.00
_cell.angle_gamma   90.00
#
_symmetry.space_group_name_H-M   'P 1'
#
loop_
_entity.id
_entity.type
_entity.pdbx_description
1 polymer ?
#
loop_
_entity_poly.entity_id
_entity_poly.type
_entity_poly.pdbx_seq_one_letter_code
_entity_poly.pdbx_strand_id
1 'polypeptide(L)'
;MAAAEYGPGHTLAVVLGTFDADEPTFPLAASEPSVHREDGLFVAAMRSDGEAWPAGTDATGDAIDEETPLSADATLALAQVSEYEGVELYPSYSEDGSGAPITDVDGAEAVAFGGRRVDSTTVQMSLAAVFEDESAADADALETSFTESVSEGVDDVSVEQDGRVAVATLRADYPSEAVRERMPSVGIEARYDGEDGTVTLEHRGGDSVDTDRLTLLVEDDPVENPWSDGTFEAGDSVTVAVDPFAYVTIEWADPEAGLTRPIATELAVPRDAFESAYDPATESVTFTYTGERPVEATDRLEISHRSGTGERRPPDETTTEPLSERYGTLDPGTDIVIEGVSYATGCRCWPVTSPTPAASRRRSLSSVPKCPARSTSNRTPTAASSTGVRRPTRPRTTG
;
A
#
# COMPACT_ATOMS: atom_id res chain seq x y z
N MET A 1 -0.82 -25.88 8.26
CA MET A 1 -0.08 -24.75 8.85
C MET A 1 -1.01 -24.00 9.78
N ALA A 2 -1.10 -24.34 11.05
CA ALA A 2 -1.79 -23.49 12.02
C ALA A 2 -0.93 -22.26 12.33
N ALA A 3 -1.50 -21.06 12.43
CA ALA A 3 -0.79 -19.89 12.93
C ALA A 3 -1.58 -19.32 14.12
N ALA A 4 -0.87 -18.90 15.17
CA ALA A 4 -1.47 -18.37 16.38
C ALA A 4 -0.64 -17.17 16.87
N GLU A 5 -1.31 -16.10 17.30
CA GLU A 5 -0.67 -14.98 17.98
C GLU A 5 -0.64 -15.26 19.49
N TYR A 6 0.55 -15.21 20.11
CA TYR A 6 0.72 -15.49 21.53
C TYR A 6 0.99 -14.19 22.30
N GLY A 7 -0.08 -13.46 22.54
CA GLY A 7 -0.03 -12.11 23.13
C GLY A 7 0.39 -11.04 22.13
N PRO A 8 0.41 -9.75 22.54
CA PRO A 8 0.56 -8.64 21.61
C PRO A 8 1.89 -8.71 20.86
N GLY A 9 1.81 -8.88 19.54
CA GLY A 9 2.94 -8.75 18.63
C GLY A 9 3.90 -9.93 18.62
N HIS A 10 3.43 -11.16 18.83
CA HIS A 10 4.21 -12.39 18.69
C HIS A 10 3.45 -13.42 17.84
N THR A 11 4.00 -13.79 16.69
CA THR A 11 3.38 -14.71 15.75
C THR A 11 4.07 -16.07 15.78
N LEU A 12 3.28 -17.12 15.92
CA LEU A 12 3.72 -18.51 15.83
C LEU A 12 3.06 -19.16 14.62
N ALA A 13 3.84 -19.78 13.75
CA ALA A 13 3.35 -20.61 12.65
C ALA A 13 3.79 -22.07 12.88
N VAL A 14 2.82 -22.96 13.08
CA VAL A 14 3.00 -24.40 13.29
C VAL A 14 2.50 -25.15 12.06
N VAL A 15 3.39 -25.76 11.30
CA VAL A 15 3.04 -26.66 10.20
C VAL A 15 3.13 -28.11 10.69
N LEU A 16 1.99 -28.81 10.69
CA LEU A 16 1.91 -30.24 10.95
C LEU A 16 1.73 -30.96 9.61
N GLY A 17 2.50 -32.03 9.37
CA GLY A 17 2.42 -32.81 8.14
C GLY A 17 3.64 -33.70 7.93
N THR A 18 3.56 -34.72 7.07
CA THR A 18 4.73 -35.53 6.70
C THR A 18 5.57 -34.77 5.68
N PHE A 19 6.61 -34.07 6.13
CA PHE A 19 7.56 -33.39 5.26
C PHE A 19 8.82 -34.25 5.10
N ASP A 20 9.17 -34.64 3.87
CA ASP A 20 10.49 -35.20 3.51
C ASP A 20 11.53 -34.07 3.25
N ALA A 21 11.20 -32.82 3.60
CA ALA A 21 12.00 -31.66 3.26
C ALA A 21 12.72 -31.10 4.49
N ASP A 22 14.04 -31.27 4.53
CA ASP A 22 14.91 -30.64 5.53
C ASP A 22 14.82 -29.09 5.51
N GLU A 23 14.32 -28.51 4.41
CA GLU A 23 14.24 -27.06 4.15
C GLU A 23 12.92 -26.67 3.43
N PRO A 24 11.82 -26.39 4.16
CA PRO A 24 10.63 -25.80 3.53
C PRO A 24 10.93 -24.36 3.07
N THR A 25 10.45 -24.02 1.88
CA THR A 25 10.55 -22.66 1.31
C THR A 25 9.47 -21.78 1.93
N PHE A 26 9.87 -20.65 2.52
CA PHE A 26 8.92 -19.67 3.05
C PHE A 26 8.45 -18.73 1.93
N PRO A 27 7.13 -18.56 1.73
CA PRO A 27 6.64 -17.41 0.98
C PRO A 27 6.69 -16.21 1.93
N LEU A 28 7.76 -15.40 1.88
CA LEU A 28 7.83 -13.95 2.19
C LEU A 28 9.20 -13.52 2.76
N ALA A 29 9.58 -12.29 2.43
CA ALA A 29 10.81 -11.58 2.79
C ALA A 29 10.92 -11.18 4.28
N ALA A 30 10.58 -12.08 5.21
CA ALA A 30 10.80 -11.89 6.63
C ALA A 30 12.21 -12.31 7.04
N SER A 31 12.77 -11.67 8.07
CA SER A 31 14.01 -12.11 8.72
C SER A 31 13.87 -13.57 9.18
N GLU A 32 14.98 -14.32 9.18
CA GLU A 32 14.99 -15.75 9.52
C GLU A 32 14.29 -16.02 10.88
N PRO A 33 13.11 -16.67 10.90
CA PRO A 33 12.39 -16.93 12.14
C PRO A 33 13.16 -17.93 13.03
N SER A 34 12.80 -18.02 14.31
CA SER A 34 13.23 -19.17 15.11
C SER A 34 12.47 -20.39 14.64
N VAL A 35 13.17 -21.50 14.40
CA VAL A 35 12.56 -22.70 13.83
C VAL A 35 12.83 -23.92 14.71
N HIS A 36 11.78 -24.67 15.04
CA HIS A 36 11.85 -26.00 15.65
C HIS A 36 11.34 -27.05 14.65
N ARG A 37 11.99 -28.22 14.62
CA ARG A 37 11.70 -29.32 13.71
C ARG A 37 11.75 -30.65 14.46
N GLU A 38 10.71 -31.45 14.27
CA GLU A 38 10.63 -32.84 14.73
C GLU A 38 9.82 -33.64 13.70
N ASP A 39 9.93 -34.97 13.66
CA ASP A 39 9.28 -35.82 12.65
C ASP A 39 7.79 -35.50 12.47
N GLY A 40 7.46 -34.82 11.38
CA GLY A 40 6.09 -34.44 11.04
C GLY A 40 5.61 -33.08 11.61
N LEU A 41 6.50 -32.35 12.28
CA LEU A 41 6.26 -31.09 12.96
C LEU A 41 7.29 -30.04 12.56
N PHE A 42 6.79 -28.89 12.14
CA PHE A 42 7.59 -27.69 11.89
C PHE A 42 6.97 -26.52 12.63
N VAL A 43 7.78 -25.77 13.39
CA VAL A 43 7.35 -24.57 14.09
C VAL A 43 8.26 -23.43 13.68
N ALA A 44 7.70 -22.33 13.20
CA ALA A 44 8.38 -21.07 13.02
C ALA A 44 7.80 -20.03 13.99
N ALA A 45 8.65 -19.34 14.75
CA ALA A 45 8.26 -18.32 15.72
C ALA A 45 8.96 -17.00 15.43
N MET A 46 8.18 -15.94 15.38
CA MET A 46 8.66 -14.59 15.08
C MET A 46 7.91 -13.54 15.89
N ARG A 47 8.57 -12.42 16.14
CA ARG A 47 7.99 -11.23 16.75
C ARG A 47 7.39 -10.36 15.63
N SER A 48 6.47 -9.48 16.01
CA SER A 48 5.81 -8.50 15.11
C SER A 48 6.79 -7.51 14.46
N ASP A 49 7.97 -7.33 15.04
CA ASP A 49 9.08 -6.57 14.45
C ASP A 49 9.89 -7.38 13.43
N GLY A 50 9.50 -8.63 13.18
CA GLY A 50 10.15 -9.56 12.25
C GLY A 50 11.38 -10.24 12.84
N GLU A 51 11.70 -10.07 14.13
CA GLU A 51 12.81 -10.75 14.78
C GLU A 51 12.46 -12.19 15.17
N ALA A 52 13.45 -13.07 15.14
CA ALA A 52 13.33 -14.45 15.59
C ALA A 52 12.87 -14.53 17.06
N TRP A 53 11.96 -15.46 17.39
CA TRP A 53 11.44 -15.64 18.75
C TRP A 53 11.74 -17.03 19.34
N PRO A 54 12.95 -17.28 19.88
CA PRO A 54 13.31 -18.61 20.38
C PRO A 54 12.44 -19.12 21.53
N ALA A 55 12.00 -18.20 22.41
CA ALA A 55 11.09 -18.55 23.50
C ALA A 55 9.72 -19.03 22.99
N GLY A 56 9.29 -18.60 21.80
CA GLY A 56 8.07 -19.09 21.16
C GLY A 56 8.22 -20.52 20.66
N THR A 57 9.35 -20.85 20.02
CA THR A 57 9.64 -22.24 19.62
C THR A 57 9.79 -23.17 20.82
N ASP A 58 10.45 -22.73 21.89
CA ASP A 58 10.64 -23.52 23.11
C ASP A 58 9.29 -23.79 23.79
N ALA A 59 8.46 -22.75 23.97
CA ALA A 59 7.13 -22.89 24.55
C ALA A 59 6.21 -23.79 23.72
N THR A 60 6.37 -23.79 22.39
CA THR A 60 5.60 -24.67 21.49
C THR A 60 6.07 -26.11 21.60
N GLY A 61 7.39 -26.34 21.67
CA GLY A 61 7.93 -27.68 21.93
C GLY A 61 7.43 -28.25 23.25
N ASP A 62 7.49 -27.47 24.33
CA ASP A 62 6.98 -27.85 25.64
C ASP A 62 5.47 -28.15 25.63
N ALA A 63 4.69 -27.40 24.83
CA ALA A 63 3.24 -27.58 24.72
C ALA A 63 2.82 -28.77 23.84
N ILE A 64 3.63 -29.16 22.86
CA ILE A 64 3.32 -30.31 21.98
C ILE A 64 3.51 -31.65 22.69
N ASP A 65 4.41 -31.70 23.68
CA ASP A 65 4.55 -32.85 24.59
C ASP A 65 3.30 -33.07 25.47
N GLU A 66 2.45 -32.04 25.63
CA GLU A 66 1.13 -32.15 26.26
C GLU A 66 0.07 -32.32 25.18
N GLU A 67 -0.52 -33.52 25.02
CA GLU A 67 -1.67 -33.74 24.12
C GLU A 67 -2.78 -32.72 24.41
N THR A 68 -2.79 -31.61 23.68
CA THR A 68 -3.81 -30.58 23.78
C THR A 68 -4.75 -30.79 22.61
N PRO A 69 -5.85 -31.55 22.78
CA PRO A 69 -6.77 -31.78 21.69
C PRO A 69 -7.35 -30.46 21.21
N LEU A 70 -7.42 -30.27 19.88
CA LEU A 70 -8.16 -29.17 19.28
C LEU A 70 -9.57 -29.13 19.85
N SER A 71 -10.12 -27.92 20.01
CA SER A 71 -11.53 -27.77 20.37
C SER A 71 -12.41 -28.47 19.33
N ALA A 72 -13.64 -28.82 19.73
CA ALA A 72 -14.62 -29.37 18.78
C ALA A 72 -14.84 -28.40 17.60
N ASP A 73 -14.81 -27.10 17.88
CA ASP A 73 -15.03 -26.04 16.90
C ASP A 73 -13.86 -25.93 15.93
N ALA A 74 -12.62 -25.96 16.43
CA ALA A 74 -11.42 -25.99 15.60
C ALA A 74 -11.36 -27.26 14.73
N THR A 75 -11.77 -28.41 15.27
CA THR A 75 -11.87 -29.65 14.51
C THR A 75 -12.93 -29.56 13.41
N LEU A 76 -14.06 -28.93 13.70
CA LEU A 76 -15.16 -28.75 12.76
C LEU A 76 -14.79 -27.79 11.62
N ALA A 77 -14.12 -26.67 11.94
CA ALA A 77 -13.59 -25.73 10.95
C ALA A 77 -12.56 -26.42 10.04
N LEU A 78 -11.60 -27.12 10.65
CA LEU A 78 -10.55 -27.84 9.92
C LEU A 78 -11.12 -28.89 8.96
N ALA A 79 -12.18 -29.60 9.37
CA ALA A 79 -12.81 -30.62 8.54
C ALA A 79 -13.32 -30.05 7.21
N GLN A 80 -13.84 -28.82 7.20
CA GLN A 80 -14.37 -28.16 5.99
C GLN A 80 -13.29 -27.87 4.94
N VAL A 81 -12.05 -27.68 5.37
CA VAL A 81 -10.95 -27.29 4.47
C VAL A 81 -9.88 -28.38 4.33
N SER A 82 -10.10 -29.55 4.94
CA SER A 82 -9.11 -30.64 5.01
C SER A 82 -8.74 -31.25 3.66
N GLU A 83 -9.53 -31.01 2.62
CA GLU A 83 -9.25 -31.47 1.25
C GLU A 83 -8.32 -30.52 0.45
N TYR A 84 -8.02 -29.33 0.99
CA TYR A 84 -7.15 -28.36 0.35
C TYR A 84 -5.67 -28.69 0.59
N GLU A 85 -4.81 -28.19 -0.31
CA GLU A 85 -3.37 -28.44 -0.29
C GLU A 85 -2.66 -27.57 0.75
N GLY A 86 -3.09 -26.31 0.87
CA GLY A 86 -2.71 -25.39 1.94
C GLY A 86 -3.86 -25.26 2.92
N VAL A 87 -3.59 -25.48 4.20
CA VAL A 87 -4.59 -25.31 5.26
C VAL A 87 -4.02 -24.48 6.38
N GLU A 88 -4.77 -23.47 6.78
CA GLU A 88 -4.50 -22.64 7.95
C GLU A 88 -5.64 -22.72 8.96
N LEU A 89 -5.30 -22.76 10.25
CA LEU A 89 -6.27 -22.94 11.34
C LEU A 89 -6.01 -21.92 12.44
N TYR A 90 -7.08 -21.23 12.82
CA TYR A 90 -7.18 -20.32 13.93
C TYR A 90 -8.13 -20.96 14.96
N PRO A 91 -7.58 -21.70 15.95
CA PRO A 91 -8.36 -22.55 16.85
C PRO A 91 -9.15 -21.78 17.91
N SER A 92 -8.87 -20.48 18.06
CA SER A 92 -9.61 -19.52 18.86
C SER A 92 -9.56 -18.18 18.14
N TYR A 93 -10.72 -17.66 17.74
CA TYR A 93 -10.84 -16.34 17.12
C TYR A 93 -11.26 -15.32 18.18
N SER A 94 -10.47 -14.26 18.36
CA SER A 94 -10.77 -13.20 19.33
C SER A 94 -11.21 -11.93 18.61
N GLU A 95 -12.26 -11.27 19.13
CA GLU A 95 -12.84 -10.02 18.63
C GLU A 95 -11.82 -8.87 18.48
N ASP A 96 -10.66 -8.95 19.13
CA ASP A 96 -9.59 -7.95 19.02
C ASP A 96 -8.86 -7.97 17.65
N GLY A 97 -9.20 -8.89 16.74
CA GLY A 97 -8.73 -8.93 15.35
C GLY A 97 -7.23 -9.12 15.16
N SER A 98 -6.48 -9.44 16.23
CA SER A 98 -5.03 -9.56 16.16
C SER A 98 -4.63 -10.92 15.56
N GLY A 99 -4.15 -10.89 14.32
CA GLY A 99 -3.41 -12.01 13.70
C GLY A 99 -4.15 -12.83 12.65
N ALA A 100 -5.46 -12.66 12.48
CA ALA A 100 -6.19 -13.26 11.35
C ALA A 100 -6.27 -12.27 10.18
N PRO A 101 -6.14 -12.73 8.91
CA PRO A 101 -6.29 -11.87 7.72
C PRO A 101 -7.73 -11.36 7.53
N ILE A 102 -8.66 -11.85 8.35
CA ILE A 102 -10.05 -11.46 8.39
C ILE A 102 -10.28 -10.93 9.80
N THR A 103 -10.81 -9.71 9.91
CA THR A 103 -11.02 -9.03 11.19
C THR A 103 -12.48 -8.98 11.61
N ASP A 104 -13.42 -9.22 10.68
CA ASP A 104 -14.82 -8.76 10.84
C ASP A 104 -15.84 -9.92 10.82
N VAL A 105 -15.46 -11.12 11.26
CA VAL A 105 -16.40 -12.24 11.44
C VAL A 105 -16.76 -12.37 12.92
N ASP A 106 -17.68 -11.51 13.36
CA ASP A 106 -18.16 -11.49 14.75
C ASP A 106 -18.78 -12.84 15.16
N GLY A 107 -18.50 -13.26 16.40
CA GLY A 107 -19.10 -14.48 16.97
C GLY A 107 -18.53 -15.81 16.46
N ALA A 108 -17.46 -15.79 15.65
CA ALA A 108 -16.72 -16.99 15.30
C ALA A 108 -15.87 -17.50 16.49
N GLU A 109 -15.97 -18.79 16.80
CA GLU A 109 -15.17 -19.49 17.81
C GLU A 109 -13.87 -20.04 17.21
N ALA A 110 -13.94 -20.53 15.97
CA ALA A 110 -12.79 -21.05 15.23
C ALA A 110 -12.93 -20.77 13.73
N VAL A 111 -11.79 -20.56 13.08
CA VAL A 111 -11.71 -20.27 11.65
C VAL A 111 -10.64 -21.14 11.00
N ALA A 112 -10.92 -21.69 9.83
CA ALA A 112 -9.95 -22.41 9.03
C ALA A 112 -9.95 -21.93 7.58
N PHE A 113 -8.78 -21.78 6.99
CA PHE A 113 -8.59 -21.45 5.59
C PHE A 113 -8.07 -22.67 4.84
N GLY A 114 -8.60 -22.88 3.64
CA GLY A 114 -8.14 -23.87 2.68
C GLY A 114 -7.77 -23.17 1.38
N GLY A 115 -6.63 -23.53 0.80
CA GLY A 115 -6.19 -23.03 -0.50
C GLY A 115 -5.69 -24.16 -1.38
N ARG A 116 -6.04 -24.13 -2.66
CA ARG A 116 -5.45 -25.00 -3.67
C ARG A 116 -5.22 -24.23 -4.95
N ARG A 117 -4.21 -24.63 -5.69
CA ARG A 117 -3.95 -24.07 -7.00
C ARG A 117 -4.86 -24.74 -8.04
N VAL A 118 -5.59 -23.93 -8.80
CA VAL A 118 -6.41 -24.44 -9.93
C VAL A 118 -5.54 -24.56 -11.17
N ASP A 119 -4.74 -23.52 -11.44
CA ASP A 119 -3.79 -23.47 -12.54
C ASP A 119 -2.63 -22.47 -12.25
N SER A 120 -1.82 -22.14 -13.25
CA SER A 120 -0.67 -21.24 -13.09
C SER A 120 -1.04 -19.82 -12.67
N THR A 121 -2.30 -19.39 -12.85
CA THR A 121 -2.77 -18.02 -12.61
C THR A 121 -3.80 -17.91 -11.51
N THR A 122 -4.51 -19.00 -11.20
CA THR A 122 -5.67 -18.98 -10.33
C THR A 122 -5.52 -19.92 -9.13
N VAL A 123 -5.94 -19.43 -7.96
CA VAL A 123 -6.11 -20.22 -6.75
C VAL A 123 -7.58 -20.27 -6.37
N GLN A 124 -8.01 -21.39 -5.81
CA GLN A 124 -9.30 -21.49 -5.13
C GLN A 124 -9.03 -21.45 -3.64
N MET A 125 -9.74 -20.58 -2.94
CA MET A 125 -9.63 -20.40 -1.50
C MET A 125 -10.98 -20.68 -0.84
N SER A 126 -10.94 -21.16 0.39
CA SER A 126 -12.12 -21.35 1.22
C SER A 126 -11.82 -20.95 2.64
N LEU A 127 -12.84 -20.38 3.27
CA LEU A 127 -12.85 -19.94 4.64
C LEU A 127 -14.01 -20.63 5.33
N ALA A 128 -13.71 -21.44 6.34
CA ALA A 128 -14.70 -22.06 7.19
C ALA A 128 -14.70 -21.40 8.57
N ALA A 129 -15.81 -20.80 8.95
CA ALA A 129 -16.04 -20.22 10.26
C ALA A 129 -17.04 -21.08 11.05
N VAL A 130 -16.72 -21.35 12.31
CA VAL A 130 -17.62 -22.02 13.26
C VAL A 130 -18.03 -21.00 14.31
N PHE A 131 -19.31 -20.65 14.33
CA PHE A 131 -19.88 -19.63 15.22
C PHE A 131 -20.35 -20.23 16.54
N GLU A 132 -20.59 -19.44 17.59
CA GLU A 132 -21.16 -19.94 18.85
C GLU A 132 -22.45 -20.76 18.61
N ASP A 133 -23.34 -20.24 17.76
CA ASP A 133 -24.56 -20.91 17.32
C ASP A 133 -25.02 -20.46 15.92
N GLU A 134 -26.07 -21.09 15.39
CA GLU A 134 -26.61 -20.81 14.04
C GLU A 134 -27.11 -19.36 13.88
N SER A 135 -27.57 -18.71 14.96
CA SER A 135 -28.07 -17.33 14.91
C SER A 135 -26.95 -16.28 14.96
N ALA A 136 -25.75 -16.67 15.40
CA ALA A 136 -24.55 -15.83 15.35
C ALA A 136 -23.87 -15.85 13.98
N ALA A 137 -24.17 -16.86 13.15
CA ALA A 137 -23.61 -16.96 11.80
C ALA A 137 -24.20 -15.89 10.87
N ASP A 138 -23.34 -14.96 10.45
CA ASP A 138 -23.64 -13.96 9.42
C ASP A 138 -22.89 -14.32 8.13
N ALA A 139 -23.61 -14.99 7.22
CA ALA A 139 -23.05 -15.43 5.94
C ALA A 139 -22.68 -14.25 5.02
N ASP A 140 -23.44 -13.16 5.05
CA ASP A 140 -23.19 -11.98 4.22
C ASP A 140 -21.95 -11.21 4.72
N ALA A 141 -21.79 -11.10 6.05
CA ALA A 141 -20.59 -10.54 6.66
C ALA A 141 -19.36 -11.40 6.38
N LEU A 142 -19.49 -12.73 6.40
CA LEU A 142 -18.42 -13.65 6.04
C LEU A 142 -18.00 -13.50 4.57
N GLU A 143 -18.98 -13.43 3.65
CA GLU A 143 -18.72 -13.22 2.22
C GLU A 143 -17.95 -11.92 1.98
N THR A 144 -18.44 -10.84 2.59
CA THR A 144 -17.87 -9.50 2.45
C THR A 144 -16.45 -9.47 3.00
N SER A 145 -16.27 -9.91 4.24
CA SER A 145 -14.96 -9.91 4.90
C SER A 145 -13.95 -10.79 4.16
N PHE A 146 -14.38 -11.95 3.66
CA PHE A 146 -13.49 -12.84 2.91
C PHE A 146 -13.12 -12.26 1.55
N THR A 147 -14.08 -11.66 0.83
CA THR A 147 -13.83 -11.01 -0.45
C THR A 147 -12.89 -9.81 -0.29
N GLU A 148 -13.10 -8.99 0.74
CA GLU A 148 -12.26 -7.83 1.04
C GLU A 148 -10.84 -8.19 1.50
N SER A 149 -10.67 -9.37 2.11
CA SER A 149 -9.34 -9.89 2.50
C SER A 149 -8.47 -10.26 1.30
N VAL A 150 -9.07 -10.43 0.12
CA VAL A 150 -8.38 -10.79 -1.12
C VAL A 150 -8.21 -9.55 -1.98
N SER A 151 -6.97 -9.23 -2.33
CA SER A 151 -6.64 -7.93 -2.91
C SER A 151 -7.27 -7.68 -4.28
N GLU A 152 -7.22 -8.64 -5.21
CA GLU A 152 -7.63 -8.42 -6.61
C GLU A 152 -8.07 -9.72 -7.31
N GLY A 153 -8.88 -9.57 -8.37
CA GLY A 153 -9.27 -10.64 -9.30
C GLY A 153 -10.08 -11.76 -8.64
N VAL A 154 -11.05 -11.39 -7.81
CA VAL A 154 -11.97 -12.32 -7.16
C VAL A 154 -13.13 -12.65 -8.09
N ASP A 155 -13.40 -13.95 -8.26
CA ASP A 155 -14.51 -14.50 -9.03
C ASP A 155 -15.10 -15.72 -8.31
N ASP A 156 -16.27 -16.20 -8.79
CA ASP A 156 -16.92 -17.42 -8.30
C ASP A 156 -17.11 -17.45 -6.76
N VAL A 157 -17.50 -16.33 -6.15
CA VAL A 157 -17.78 -16.28 -4.70
C VAL A 157 -19.08 -17.02 -4.37
N SER A 158 -19.03 -17.86 -3.34
CA SER A 158 -20.19 -18.57 -2.81
C SER A 158 -20.06 -18.77 -1.31
N VAL A 159 -21.16 -18.65 -0.58
CA VAL A 159 -21.22 -18.98 0.85
C VAL A 159 -22.28 -20.05 1.08
N GLU A 160 -21.91 -21.10 1.81
CA GLU A 160 -22.79 -22.17 2.27
C GLU A 160 -22.83 -22.19 3.80
N GLN A 161 -24.02 -22.30 4.38
CA GLN A 161 -24.19 -22.39 5.84
C GLN A 161 -24.94 -23.68 6.21
N ASP A 162 -24.38 -24.43 7.17
CA ASP A 162 -24.98 -25.59 7.80
C ASP A 162 -24.94 -25.46 9.32
N GLY A 163 -26.05 -25.02 9.91
CA GLY A 163 -26.16 -24.71 11.33
C GLY A 163 -25.17 -23.61 11.74
N ARG A 164 -24.25 -23.94 12.66
CA ARG A 164 -23.23 -23.03 13.19
C ARG A 164 -21.95 -22.94 12.34
N VAL A 165 -21.91 -23.61 11.18
CA VAL A 165 -20.76 -23.60 10.27
C VAL A 165 -21.14 -22.81 9.02
N ALA A 166 -20.34 -21.82 8.66
CA ALA A 166 -20.43 -21.19 7.35
C ALA A 166 -19.10 -21.33 6.61
N VAL A 167 -19.18 -21.63 5.31
CA VAL A 167 -18.04 -21.83 4.42
C VAL A 167 -18.18 -20.88 3.25
N ALA A 168 -17.26 -19.92 3.15
CA ALA A 168 -17.13 -19.07 1.99
C ALA A 168 -16.04 -19.64 1.07
N THR A 169 -16.32 -19.71 -0.23
CA THR A 169 -15.38 -20.20 -1.26
C THR A 169 -15.31 -19.16 -2.37
N LEU A 170 -14.11 -18.89 -2.86
CA LEU A 170 -13.88 -17.99 -3.99
C LEU A 170 -12.70 -18.46 -4.84
N ARG A 171 -12.59 -17.90 -6.04
CA ARG A 171 -11.38 -17.95 -6.87
C ARG A 171 -10.71 -16.59 -6.92
N ALA A 172 -9.39 -16.60 -6.93
CA ALA A 172 -8.60 -15.39 -7.00
C ALA A 172 -7.44 -15.49 -7.99
N ASP A 173 -7.13 -14.37 -8.60
CA ASP A 173 -5.93 -14.18 -9.40
C ASP A 173 -4.67 -14.20 -8.53
N TYR A 174 -3.96 -15.33 -8.56
CA TYR A 174 -2.70 -15.50 -7.84
C TYR A 174 -1.66 -16.25 -8.71
N PRO A 175 -0.98 -15.51 -9.60
CA PRO A 175 0.06 -16.06 -10.47
C PRO A 175 1.11 -16.85 -9.68
N SER A 176 1.52 -18.00 -10.21
CA SER A 176 2.60 -18.78 -9.61
C SER A 176 3.93 -18.04 -9.65
N GLU A 177 4.89 -18.47 -8.84
CA GLU A 177 6.25 -17.92 -8.88
C GLU A 177 6.85 -18.01 -10.29
N ALA A 178 6.67 -19.13 -10.98
CA ALA A 178 7.12 -19.29 -12.36
C ALA A 178 6.47 -18.30 -13.35
N VAL A 179 5.25 -17.83 -13.10
CA VAL A 179 4.63 -16.76 -13.91
C VAL A 179 5.25 -15.41 -13.53
N ARG A 180 5.42 -15.14 -12.23
CA ARG A 180 6.03 -13.89 -11.74
C ARG A 180 7.47 -13.72 -12.22
N GLU A 181 8.25 -14.79 -12.29
CA GLU A 181 9.62 -14.78 -12.79
C GLU A 181 9.74 -14.48 -14.28
N ARG A 182 8.69 -14.78 -15.08
CA ARG A 182 8.64 -14.40 -16.50
C ARG A 182 8.19 -12.96 -16.71
N MET A 183 7.55 -12.34 -15.71
CA MET A 183 7.07 -10.97 -15.82
C MET A 183 8.27 -10.02 -15.95
N PRO A 184 8.31 -9.17 -16.99
CA PRO A 184 9.45 -8.30 -17.20
C PRO A 184 9.49 -7.21 -16.14
N SER A 185 10.69 -6.94 -15.62
CA SER A 185 10.93 -5.82 -14.71
C SER A 185 11.40 -4.62 -15.52
N VAL A 186 10.47 -3.73 -15.89
CA VAL A 186 10.74 -2.53 -16.69
C VAL A 186 10.67 -1.26 -15.85
N GLY A 187 11.67 -0.40 -15.95
CA GLY A 187 11.62 0.95 -15.42
C GLY A 187 11.08 1.93 -16.45
N ILE A 188 9.93 2.56 -16.18
CA ILE A 188 9.35 3.60 -17.03
C ILE A 188 9.47 4.96 -16.36
N GLU A 189 9.67 6.01 -17.16
CA GLU A 189 9.44 7.39 -16.71
C GLU A 189 8.46 8.08 -17.66
N ALA A 190 7.39 8.62 -17.09
CA ALA A 190 6.47 9.49 -17.80
C ALA A 190 6.84 10.98 -17.66
N ARG A 191 6.74 11.70 -18.78
CA ARG A 191 6.80 13.16 -18.84
C ARG A 191 5.62 13.71 -19.61
N TYR A 192 4.81 14.51 -18.94
CA TYR A 192 3.69 15.19 -19.56
C TYR A 192 4.13 16.54 -20.12
N ASP A 193 3.70 16.84 -21.33
CA ASP A 193 3.80 18.12 -22.01
C ASP A 193 2.40 18.76 -22.04
N GLY A 194 2.24 19.88 -21.31
CA GLY A 194 0.95 20.57 -21.20
C GLY A 194 0.53 21.31 -22.46
N GLU A 195 1.50 21.76 -23.26
CA GLU A 195 1.26 22.57 -24.45
C GLU A 195 0.66 21.64 -25.50
N ASP A 196 1.35 20.53 -25.73
CA ASP A 196 0.95 19.52 -26.72
C ASP A 196 -0.15 18.58 -26.19
N GLY A 197 -0.33 18.47 -24.87
CA GLY A 197 -1.26 17.53 -24.24
C GLY A 197 -0.88 16.10 -24.55
N THR A 198 0.39 15.79 -24.33
CA THR A 198 0.94 14.47 -24.60
C THR A 198 1.74 14.00 -23.41
N VAL A 199 1.84 12.69 -23.25
CA VAL A 199 2.82 12.10 -22.33
C VAL A 199 3.81 11.28 -23.14
N THR A 200 5.08 11.48 -22.83
CA THR A 200 6.18 10.64 -23.33
C THR A 200 6.57 9.65 -22.25
N LEU A 201 6.46 8.36 -22.56
CA LEU A 201 6.95 7.26 -21.74
C LEU A 201 8.33 6.87 -22.24
N GLU A 202 9.33 6.91 -21.38
CA GLU A 202 10.71 6.52 -21.70
C GLU A 202 11.08 5.24 -20.93
N HIS A 203 11.64 4.25 -21.64
CA HIS A 203 12.21 3.07 -21.01
C HIS A 203 13.56 3.41 -20.36
N ARG A 204 13.61 3.39 -19.03
CA ARG A 204 14.77 3.80 -18.22
C ARG A 204 15.77 2.70 -17.92
N GLY A 205 15.39 1.43 -18.14
CA GLY A 205 16.21 0.27 -17.87
C GLY A 205 15.37 -0.91 -17.40
N GLY A 206 16.02 -2.04 -17.12
CA GLY A 206 15.32 -3.30 -16.85
C GLY A 206 15.34 -4.21 -18.08
N ASP A 207 14.37 -5.12 -18.14
CA ASP A 207 14.26 -6.11 -19.21
C ASP A 207 13.72 -5.48 -20.51
N SER A 208 14.28 -5.87 -21.65
CA SER A 208 13.71 -5.56 -22.96
C SER A 208 12.49 -6.45 -23.24
N VAL A 209 11.42 -5.90 -23.81
CA VAL A 209 10.18 -6.63 -24.06
C VAL A 209 9.78 -6.56 -25.54
N ASP A 210 9.38 -7.69 -26.12
CA ASP A 210 8.85 -7.70 -27.49
C ASP A 210 7.55 -6.87 -27.55
N THR A 211 7.48 -5.95 -28.52
CA THR A 211 6.38 -4.99 -28.66
C THR A 211 5.04 -5.64 -29.04
N ASP A 212 5.06 -6.83 -29.64
CA ASP A 212 3.87 -7.63 -29.92
C ASP A 212 3.21 -8.21 -28.65
N ARG A 213 3.91 -8.16 -27.51
CA ARG A 213 3.38 -8.52 -26.18
C ARG A 213 2.93 -7.32 -25.38
N LEU A 214 3.08 -6.10 -25.89
CA LEU A 214 2.77 -4.87 -25.17
C LEU A 214 1.50 -4.23 -25.68
N THR A 215 0.59 -3.90 -24.77
CA THR A 215 -0.56 -3.03 -25.05
C THR A 215 -0.40 -1.74 -24.27
N LEU A 216 -0.55 -0.59 -24.94
CA LEU A 216 -0.59 0.70 -24.29
C LEU A 216 -2.05 1.12 -24.13
N LEU A 217 -2.43 1.47 -22.91
CA LEU A 217 -3.76 1.95 -22.56
C LEU A 217 -3.68 3.42 -22.12
N VAL A 218 -4.63 4.23 -22.54
CA VAL A 218 -4.91 5.56 -21.99
C VAL A 218 -6.31 5.49 -21.43
N GLU A 219 -6.50 5.71 -20.11
CA GLU A 219 -7.83 5.59 -19.49
C GLU A 219 -8.50 4.22 -19.75
N ASP A 220 -7.71 3.14 -19.71
CA ASP A 220 -8.12 1.77 -20.04
C ASP A 220 -8.53 1.54 -21.52
N ASP A 221 -8.44 2.56 -22.38
CA ASP A 221 -8.65 2.44 -23.82
C ASP A 221 -7.33 2.13 -24.55
N PRO A 222 -7.28 1.08 -25.39
CA PRO A 222 -6.08 0.72 -26.12
C PRO A 222 -5.70 1.75 -27.18
N VAL A 223 -4.44 2.15 -27.16
CA VAL A 223 -3.82 2.97 -28.20
C VAL A 223 -3.44 2.07 -29.38
N GLU A 224 -3.86 2.43 -30.59
CA GLU A 224 -3.53 1.65 -31.79
C GLU A 224 -2.08 1.85 -32.22
N ASN A 225 -1.34 0.74 -32.37
CA ASN A 225 0.04 0.68 -32.89
C ASN A 225 0.99 1.75 -32.29
N PRO A 226 1.10 1.83 -30.96
CA PRO A 226 1.91 2.85 -30.30
C PRO A 226 3.41 2.55 -30.41
N TRP A 227 3.75 1.28 -30.69
CA TRP A 227 5.10 0.78 -30.73
C TRP A 227 5.63 0.69 -32.17
N SER A 228 6.94 0.87 -32.34
CA SER A 228 7.62 0.40 -33.54
C SER A 228 7.84 -1.11 -33.48
N ASP A 229 7.78 -1.80 -34.62
CA ASP A 229 8.08 -3.24 -34.69
C ASP A 229 9.44 -3.58 -34.04
N GLY A 230 9.48 -4.61 -33.19
CA GLY A 230 10.70 -5.09 -32.55
C GLY A 230 10.57 -5.18 -31.03
N THR A 231 11.59 -4.72 -30.32
CA THR A 231 11.67 -4.72 -28.85
C THR A 231 11.58 -3.30 -28.31
N PHE A 232 10.91 -3.14 -27.17
CA PHE A 232 10.96 -1.94 -26.36
C PHE A 232 12.07 -2.10 -25.32
N GLU A 233 13.12 -1.29 -25.41
CA GLU A 233 14.33 -1.40 -24.60
C GLU A 233 14.84 -0.04 -24.09
N ALA A 234 15.87 -0.07 -23.24
CA ALA A 234 16.37 1.13 -22.57
C ALA A 234 16.78 2.25 -23.55
N GLY A 235 16.19 3.43 -23.38
CA GLY A 235 16.37 4.59 -24.25
C GLY A 235 15.26 4.77 -25.29
N ASP A 236 14.41 3.76 -25.49
CA ASP A 236 13.22 3.90 -26.32
C ASP A 236 12.18 4.77 -25.64
N SER A 237 11.35 5.40 -26.46
CA SER A 237 10.24 6.21 -25.97
C SER A 237 9.04 6.15 -26.90
N VAL A 238 7.87 6.31 -26.31
CA VAL A 238 6.60 6.44 -27.01
C VAL A 238 5.88 7.69 -26.49
N THR A 239 5.26 8.44 -27.39
CA THR A 239 4.50 9.66 -27.06
C THR A 239 3.07 9.48 -27.50
N VAL A 240 2.12 9.75 -26.59
CA VAL A 240 0.69 9.64 -26.88
C VAL A 240 -0.06 10.86 -26.38
N ALA A 241 -1.15 11.21 -27.05
CA ALA A 241 -2.04 12.29 -26.61
C ALA A 241 -2.84 11.85 -25.38
N VAL A 242 -2.85 12.70 -24.35
CA VAL A 242 -3.56 12.44 -23.09
C VAL A 242 -4.02 13.76 -22.46
N ASP A 243 -5.09 13.69 -21.70
CA ASP A 243 -5.52 14.80 -20.85
C ASP A 243 -4.66 14.87 -19.56
N PRO A 244 -4.58 16.05 -18.90
CA PRO A 244 -3.92 16.16 -17.60
C PRO A 244 -4.51 15.18 -16.59
N PHE A 245 -3.64 14.52 -15.83
CA PHE A 245 -4.01 13.52 -14.83
C PHE A 245 -4.73 12.28 -15.40
N ALA A 246 -4.58 12.00 -16.69
CA ALA A 246 -4.93 10.70 -17.27
C ALA A 246 -3.94 9.60 -16.84
N TYR A 247 -4.44 8.38 -16.63
CA TYR A 247 -3.61 7.19 -16.45
C TYR A 247 -3.18 6.65 -17.81
N VAL A 248 -1.90 6.27 -17.87
CA VAL A 248 -1.32 5.57 -18.99
C VAL A 248 -0.69 4.29 -18.49
N THR A 249 -1.19 3.16 -18.96
CA THR A 249 -0.78 1.83 -18.52
C THR A 249 -0.13 1.09 -19.67
N ILE A 250 1.03 0.48 -19.41
CA ILE A 250 1.63 -0.51 -20.30
C ILE A 250 1.31 -1.87 -19.72
N GLU A 251 0.55 -2.66 -20.47
CA GLU A 251 0.28 -4.06 -20.16
C GLU A 251 1.20 -4.99 -20.95
N TRP A 252 1.55 -6.10 -20.32
CA TRP A 252 2.31 -7.19 -20.90
C TRP A 252 1.46 -8.46 -20.93
N ALA A 253 1.48 -9.14 -22.09
CA ALA A 253 0.88 -10.44 -22.27
C ALA A 253 1.91 -11.57 -22.11
N ASP A 254 1.65 -12.50 -21.20
CA ASP A 254 2.36 -13.77 -21.09
C ASP A 254 1.71 -14.81 -22.02
N PRO A 255 2.35 -15.18 -23.14
CA PRO A 255 1.80 -16.18 -24.06
C PRO A 255 1.77 -17.59 -23.46
N GLU A 256 2.59 -17.88 -22.46
CA GLU A 256 2.64 -19.20 -21.81
C GLU A 256 1.53 -19.36 -20.77
N ALA A 257 1.24 -18.29 -20.02
CA ALA A 257 0.18 -18.28 -19.01
C ALA A 257 -1.18 -17.85 -19.56
N GLY A 258 -1.24 -17.26 -20.76
CA GLY A 258 -2.47 -16.67 -21.31
C GLY A 258 -2.98 -15.50 -20.49
N LEU A 259 -2.07 -14.74 -19.88
CA LEU A 259 -2.36 -13.70 -18.89
C LEU A 259 -1.90 -12.32 -19.39
N THR A 260 -2.69 -11.29 -19.13
CA THR A 260 -2.28 -9.88 -19.33
C THR A 260 -2.17 -9.18 -17.98
N ARG A 261 -1.09 -8.41 -17.77
CA ARG A 261 -0.85 -7.64 -16.54
C ARG A 261 -0.20 -6.29 -16.81
N PRO A 262 -0.51 -5.25 -16.03
CA PRO A 262 0.23 -3.99 -16.07
C PRO A 262 1.68 -4.21 -15.62
N ILE A 263 2.62 -3.75 -16.44
CA ILE A 263 4.06 -3.67 -16.09
C ILE A 263 4.49 -2.25 -15.75
N ALA A 264 3.69 -1.25 -16.14
CA ALA A 264 3.84 0.13 -15.69
C ALA A 264 2.48 0.84 -15.74
N THR A 265 2.20 1.68 -14.75
CA THR A 265 1.06 2.60 -14.74
C THR A 265 1.58 3.96 -14.30
N GLU A 266 1.45 4.94 -15.18
CA GLU A 266 1.93 6.29 -15.00
C GLU A 266 0.77 7.28 -15.05
N LEU A 267 0.86 8.34 -14.26
CA LEU A 267 -0.10 9.43 -14.29
C LEU A 267 0.48 10.60 -15.09
N ALA A 268 -0.29 11.13 -16.04
CA ALA A 268 0.07 12.28 -16.86
C ALA A 268 0.07 13.58 -16.04
N VAL A 269 1.11 13.77 -15.24
CA VAL A 269 1.20 14.86 -14.28
C VAL A 269 1.80 16.12 -14.90
N PRO A 270 1.05 17.24 -14.97
CA PRO A 270 1.62 18.53 -15.35
C PRO A 270 2.44 19.10 -14.18
N ARG A 271 3.76 18.87 -14.24
CA ARG A 271 4.70 19.40 -13.24
C ARG A 271 4.66 20.92 -13.33
N ASP A 272 4.62 21.60 -12.19
CA ASP A 272 4.49 23.07 -12.08
C ASP A 272 3.13 23.66 -12.49
N ALA A 273 2.07 22.84 -12.56
CA ALA A 273 0.70 23.29 -12.84
C ALA A 273 -0.01 23.93 -11.64
N PHE A 274 0.68 24.12 -10.52
CA PHE A 274 0.11 24.77 -9.35
C PHE A 274 1.11 25.75 -8.73
N GLU A 275 0.69 27.00 -8.63
CA GLU A 275 1.34 27.97 -7.77
C GLU A 275 0.61 28.03 -6.42
N SER A 276 1.34 28.29 -5.34
CA SER A 276 0.75 28.40 -4.01
C SER A 276 1.15 29.70 -3.33
N ALA A 277 0.17 30.39 -2.75
CA ALA A 277 0.37 31.57 -1.93
C ALA A 277 -0.26 31.37 -0.55
N TYR A 278 0.42 31.87 0.49
CA TYR A 278 -0.11 31.88 1.86
C TYR A 278 -0.39 33.31 2.31
N ASP A 279 -1.62 33.58 2.75
CA ASP A 279 -2.00 34.85 3.37
C ASP A 279 -2.04 34.69 4.91
N PRO A 280 -1.10 35.33 5.64
CA PRO A 280 -1.07 35.26 7.09
C PRO A 280 -2.12 36.12 7.79
N ALA A 281 -2.81 37.04 7.09
CA ALA A 281 -3.86 37.87 7.67
C ALA A 281 -5.19 37.11 7.77
N THR A 282 -5.46 36.25 6.80
CA THR A 282 -6.65 35.38 6.74
C THR A 282 -6.36 33.93 7.15
N GLU A 283 -5.08 33.59 7.38
CA GLU A 283 -4.64 32.22 7.65
C GLU A 283 -5.15 31.24 6.58
N SER A 284 -4.95 31.60 5.30
CA SER A 284 -5.42 30.82 4.17
C SER A 284 -4.31 30.54 3.16
N VAL A 285 -4.35 29.36 2.55
CA VAL A 285 -3.51 29.01 1.40
C VAL A 285 -4.37 29.04 0.14
N THR A 286 -3.89 29.70 -0.89
CA THR A 286 -4.47 29.65 -2.24
C THR A 286 -3.56 28.82 -3.13
N PHE A 287 -4.09 27.78 -3.76
CA PHE A 287 -3.46 27.08 -4.87
C PHE A 287 -4.08 27.57 -6.18
N THR A 288 -3.29 28.21 -7.04
CA THR A 288 -3.74 28.65 -8.36
C THR A 288 -3.32 27.60 -9.38
N TYR A 289 -4.27 27.07 -10.14
CA TYR A 289 -3.97 26.17 -11.24
C TYR A 289 -3.36 26.95 -12.40
N THR A 290 -2.13 26.62 -12.78
CA THR A 290 -1.36 27.28 -13.84
C THR A 290 -1.10 26.36 -15.03
N GLY A 291 -1.71 25.17 -15.04
CA GLY A 291 -1.61 24.28 -16.20
C GLY A 291 -2.20 24.90 -17.46
N GLU A 292 -1.74 24.42 -18.62
CA GLU A 292 -2.11 24.99 -19.92
C GLU A 292 -3.45 24.48 -20.46
N ARG A 293 -3.99 23.41 -19.87
CA ARG A 293 -5.22 22.74 -20.29
C ARG A 293 -6.18 22.58 -19.13
N PRO A 294 -7.51 22.58 -19.35
CA PRO A 294 -8.45 22.28 -18.29
C PRO A 294 -8.29 20.84 -17.78
N VAL A 295 -8.63 20.62 -16.51
CA VAL A 295 -8.68 19.28 -15.89
C VAL A 295 -10.13 18.89 -15.68
N GLU A 296 -10.61 17.89 -16.40
CA GLU A 296 -11.94 17.31 -16.19
C GLU A 296 -11.94 16.26 -15.07
N ALA A 297 -10.82 15.55 -14.89
CA ALA A 297 -10.64 14.50 -13.87
C ALA A 297 -10.31 15.09 -12.49
N THR A 298 -11.15 16.01 -12.01
CA THR A 298 -10.99 16.67 -10.70
C THR A 298 -11.16 15.70 -9.52
N ASP A 299 -11.83 14.58 -9.73
CA ASP A 299 -11.94 13.46 -8.79
C ASP A 299 -10.60 12.80 -8.50
N ARG A 300 -9.61 12.99 -9.38
CA ARG A 300 -8.23 12.52 -9.20
C ARG A 300 -7.35 13.51 -8.50
N LEU A 301 -7.87 14.61 -8.00
CA LEU A 301 -7.12 15.57 -7.22
C LEU A 301 -7.70 15.64 -5.81
N GLU A 302 -6.83 15.64 -4.82
CA GLU A 302 -7.20 15.73 -3.41
C GLU A 302 -6.43 16.85 -2.72
N ILE A 303 -7.15 17.56 -1.85
CA ILE A 303 -6.58 18.52 -0.94
C ILE A 303 -6.42 17.83 0.41
N SER A 304 -5.17 17.72 0.86
CA SER A 304 -4.84 17.27 2.22
C SER A 304 -4.54 18.47 3.11
N HIS A 305 -5.35 18.62 4.16
CA HIS A 305 -5.14 19.58 5.24
C HIS A 305 -4.65 18.86 6.49
N ARG A 306 -3.43 19.16 6.91
CA ARG A 306 -2.87 18.60 8.14
C ARG A 306 -2.85 19.67 9.23
N SER A 307 -3.80 19.59 10.14
CA SER A 307 -3.84 20.42 11.34
C SER A 307 -2.85 19.89 12.39
N GLY A 308 -1.84 20.69 12.71
CA GLY A 308 -0.92 20.40 13.81
C GLY A 308 -1.07 21.45 14.90
N THR A 309 -1.65 21.10 16.04
CA THR A 309 -1.47 21.91 17.25
C THR A 309 -0.02 21.72 17.69
N GLY A 310 0.79 22.78 17.74
CA GLY A 310 2.25 22.71 17.97
C GLY A 310 2.73 22.11 19.32
N GLU A 311 1.91 21.34 20.02
CA GLU A 311 2.20 20.64 21.26
C GLU A 311 2.26 19.12 21.00
N ARG A 312 3.24 18.44 21.61
CA ARG A 312 3.53 17.02 21.34
C ARG A 312 2.33 16.12 21.71
N ARG A 313 1.71 15.52 20.67
CA ARG A 313 0.70 14.42 20.63
C ARG A 313 -0.72 14.78 21.12
N PRO A 314 -1.80 14.29 20.46
CA PRO A 314 -1.95 13.10 19.58
C PRO A 314 -1.57 13.31 18.09
N PRO A 315 -1.64 12.30 17.18
CA PRO A 315 -1.32 12.48 15.76
C PRO A 315 -2.07 13.67 15.14
N ASP A 316 -1.38 14.39 14.25
CA ASP A 316 -1.96 15.50 13.47
C ASP A 316 -3.21 14.98 12.73
N GLU A 317 -4.39 15.54 13.01
CA GLU A 317 -5.60 15.24 12.25
C GLU A 317 -5.38 15.69 10.80
N THR A 318 -5.48 14.73 9.88
CA THR A 318 -5.37 14.98 8.44
C THR A 318 -6.76 14.80 7.86
N THR A 319 -7.35 15.89 7.39
CA THR A 319 -8.56 15.83 6.58
C THR A 319 -8.16 15.83 5.12
N THR A 320 -8.86 15.03 4.33
CA THR A 320 -8.68 14.97 2.88
C THR A 320 -10.03 15.23 2.24
N GLU A 321 -10.05 16.08 1.21
CA GLU A 321 -11.25 16.40 0.44
C GLU A 321 -10.92 16.25 -1.05
N PRO A 322 -11.69 15.47 -1.81
CA PRO A 322 -11.54 15.38 -3.25
C PRO A 322 -11.96 16.70 -3.90
N LEU A 323 -11.20 17.14 -4.90
CA LEU A 323 -11.41 18.42 -5.55
C LEU A 323 -12.71 18.45 -6.36
N SER A 324 -13.19 17.29 -6.81
CA SER A 324 -14.47 17.09 -7.48
C SER A 324 -15.68 17.56 -6.66
N GLU A 325 -15.58 17.61 -5.33
CA GLU A 325 -16.64 18.16 -4.48
C GLU A 325 -16.82 19.68 -4.67
N ARG A 326 -15.76 20.37 -5.09
CA ARG A 326 -15.74 21.83 -5.29
C ARG A 326 -15.82 22.25 -6.76
N TYR A 327 -15.20 21.47 -7.63
CA TYR A 327 -15.02 21.81 -9.04
C TYR A 327 -15.31 20.61 -9.91
N GLY A 328 -16.19 20.73 -10.91
CA GLY A 328 -16.33 19.70 -11.94
C GLY A 328 -15.15 19.71 -12.91
N THR A 329 -14.68 20.91 -13.26
CA THR A 329 -13.54 21.15 -14.15
C THR A 329 -12.62 22.19 -13.49
N LEU A 330 -11.31 22.04 -13.65
CA LEU A 330 -10.31 23.01 -13.20
C LEU A 330 -9.70 23.73 -14.40
N ASP A 331 -10.10 24.99 -14.62
CA ASP A 331 -9.60 25.81 -15.72
C ASP A 331 -8.29 26.52 -15.35
N PRO A 332 -7.42 26.83 -16.33
CA PRO A 332 -6.24 27.66 -16.10
C PRO A 332 -6.58 28.99 -15.41
N GLY A 333 -5.91 29.27 -14.30
CA GLY A 333 -6.13 30.43 -13.44
C GLY A 333 -7.17 30.23 -12.34
N THR A 334 -7.77 29.05 -12.18
CA THR A 334 -8.68 28.78 -11.06
C THR A 334 -7.93 28.79 -9.72
N ASP A 335 -8.45 29.57 -8.77
CA ASP A 335 -7.95 29.65 -7.40
C ASP A 335 -8.70 28.67 -6.48
N ILE A 336 -7.94 27.81 -5.80
CA ILE A 336 -8.42 26.89 -4.78
C ILE A 336 -8.01 27.44 -3.42
N VAL A 337 -8.96 28.01 -2.68
CA VAL A 337 -8.70 28.63 -1.38
C VAL A 337 -9.00 27.67 -0.24
N ILE A 338 -8.00 27.46 0.62
CA ILE A 338 -8.08 26.66 1.84
C ILE A 338 -7.91 27.59 3.04
N GLU A 339 -8.94 27.72 3.86
CA GLU A 339 -8.94 28.53 5.08
C GLU A 339 -8.46 27.71 6.30
N GLY A 340 -8.15 28.38 7.41
CA GLY A 340 -7.78 27.71 8.66
C GLY A 340 -6.39 27.04 8.61
N VAL A 341 -5.47 27.60 7.83
CA VAL A 341 -4.10 27.12 7.69
C VAL A 341 -3.19 27.98 8.55
N SER A 342 -2.79 27.48 9.72
CA SER A 342 -1.81 28.17 10.56
C SER A 342 -0.37 27.80 10.19
N TYR A 343 0.63 28.55 10.69
CA TYR A 343 2.06 28.25 10.46
C TYR A 343 2.53 26.85 10.91
N ALA A 344 1.77 26.18 11.78
CA ALA A 344 2.04 24.80 12.22
C ALA A 344 1.33 23.75 11.34
N THR A 345 0.43 24.19 10.46
CA THR A 345 -0.42 23.41 9.55
C THR A 345 0.27 23.31 8.19
N GLY A 346 0.13 22.16 7.52
CA GLY A 346 0.61 21.98 6.16
C GLY A 346 -0.55 21.66 5.22
N CYS A 347 -0.63 22.36 4.09
CA CYS A 347 -1.59 22.08 3.02
C CYS A 347 -0.88 21.56 1.78
N ARG A 348 -1.53 20.63 1.10
CA ARG A 348 -0.89 19.80 0.09
C ARG A 348 -1.92 19.33 -0.94
N CYS A 349 -1.67 19.58 -2.23
CA CYS A 349 -2.51 19.09 -3.34
C CYS A 349 -1.82 17.89 -4.01
N TRP A 350 -2.53 16.78 -4.18
CA TRP A 350 -1.99 15.50 -4.66
C TRP A 350 -2.93 14.85 -5.67
N PRO A 351 -2.41 14.01 -6.56
CA PRO A 351 -3.27 13.11 -7.29
C PRO A 351 -3.76 12.00 -6.36
N VAL A 352 -5.03 11.60 -6.50
CA VAL A 352 -5.58 10.41 -5.87
C VAL A 352 -4.87 9.19 -6.46
N THR A 353 -4.40 8.29 -5.61
CA THR A 353 -3.83 7.01 -6.07
C THR A 353 -4.96 6.09 -6.50
N SER A 354 -4.84 5.47 -7.68
CA SER A 354 -5.58 4.25 -8.00
C SER A 354 -5.31 3.19 -6.93
N PRO A 355 -6.27 2.28 -6.67
CA PRO A 355 -6.08 1.16 -5.74
C PRO A 355 -5.05 0.11 -6.19
N THR A 356 -4.54 0.16 -7.42
CA THR A 356 -3.65 -0.89 -7.97
C THR A 356 -2.21 -0.80 -7.42
N PRO A 357 -1.64 -1.88 -6.86
CA PRO A 357 -0.32 -1.86 -6.22
C PRO A 357 0.83 -2.04 -7.23
N ALA A 358 0.89 -1.21 -8.28
CA ALA A 358 2.09 -1.09 -9.11
C ALA A 358 2.89 0.14 -8.67
N ALA A 359 3.70 -0.02 -7.62
CA ALA A 359 4.81 0.82 -7.16
C ALA A 359 4.86 2.29 -7.66
N SER A 360 3.81 3.09 -7.46
CA SER A 360 3.86 4.52 -7.77
C SER A 360 4.74 5.22 -6.73
N ARG A 361 5.95 5.63 -7.14
CA ARG A 361 6.83 6.43 -6.27
C ARG A 361 6.22 7.83 -6.07
N ARG A 362 5.62 8.03 -4.89
CA ARG A 362 5.09 9.30 -4.36
C ARG A 362 5.97 10.52 -4.72
N ARG A 363 5.43 11.51 -5.43
CA ARG A 363 6.00 12.87 -5.51
C ARG A 363 4.89 13.92 -5.42
N SER A 364 5.08 14.90 -4.55
CA SER A 364 4.16 16.03 -4.33
C SER A 364 4.06 16.88 -5.60
N LEU A 365 2.84 17.28 -6.00
CA LEU A 365 2.62 18.22 -7.11
C LEU A 365 2.96 19.65 -6.71
N SER A 366 2.59 20.02 -5.50
CA SER A 366 3.02 21.24 -4.82
C SER A 366 2.91 21.04 -3.30
N SER A 367 3.74 21.76 -2.54
CA SER A 367 3.66 21.75 -1.08
C SER A 367 4.06 23.11 -0.54
N VAL A 368 3.31 23.62 0.44
CA VAL A 368 3.84 24.63 1.35
C VAL A 368 4.43 23.87 2.54
N PRO A 369 5.77 23.73 2.65
CA PRO A 369 6.37 23.14 3.84
C PRO A 369 6.07 24.00 5.07
N LYS A 370 6.07 23.39 6.26
CA LYS A 370 6.03 24.11 7.55
C LYS A 370 7.02 25.28 7.48
N CYS A 371 6.51 26.52 7.43
CA CYS A 371 7.40 27.68 7.45
C CYS A 371 8.13 27.69 8.81
N PRO A 372 9.45 27.96 8.84
CA PRO A 372 10.16 28.09 10.09
C PRO A 372 9.55 29.23 10.89
N ALA A 373 9.38 28.98 12.20
CA ALA A 373 8.73 29.89 13.12
C ALA A 373 9.28 31.32 13.01
N ARG A 374 8.36 32.28 13.16
CA ARG A 374 8.61 33.72 13.27
C ARG A 374 9.85 33.96 14.12
N SER A 375 10.92 34.49 13.52
CA SER A 375 12.06 35.02 14.27
C SER A 375 11.54 36.13 15.17
N THR A 376 11.29 35.82 16.44
CA THR A 376 11.10 36.82 17.49
C THR A 376 12.45 37.49 17.75
N SER A 377 12.85 38.41 16.86
CA SER A 377 13.86 39.40 17.18
C SER A 377 13.22 40.47 18.08
N ASN A 378 12.95 40.10 19.34
CA ASN A 378 12.84 41.05 20.43
C ASN A 378 14.19 41.11 21.15
N ARG A 379 15.15 41.86 20.57
CA ARG A 379 16.25 42.42 21.35
C ARG A 379 15.92 43.88 21.64
N THR A 380 15.53 44.10 22.88
CA THR A 380 15.53 45.41 23.54
C THR A 380 16.87 46.12 23.30
N PRO A 381 16.88 47.40 22.90
CA PRO A 381 18.12 48.12 22.64
C PRO A 381 18.77 48.49 23.98
N THR A 382 19.93 47.91 24.27
CA THR A 382 20.80 48.39 25.35
C THR A 382 21.44 49.70 24.90
N ALA A 383 21.10 50.78 25.61
CA ALA A 383 21.66 52.10 25.43
C ALA A 383 23.20 52.08 25.57
N ALA A 384 23.90 52.47 24.50
CA ALA A 384 25.32 52.81 24.57
C ALA A 384 25.45 54.30 24.92
N SER A 385 25.67 54.58 26.21
CA SER A 385 26.12 55.90 26.66
C SER A 385 27.57 56.12 26.24
N SER A 386 27.76 57.26 25.59
CA SER A 386 29.03 57.87 25.22
C SER A 386 29.91 58.19 26.43
N THR A 387 31.18 57.81 26.37
CA THR A 387 32.25 58.66 26.92
C THR A 387 33.50 58.50 26.07
N GLY A 388 33.81 59.55 25.30
CA GLY A 388 35.06 59.66 24.58
C GLY A 388 36.22 59.92 25.53
N VAL A 389 37.37 59.31 25.25
CA VAL A 389 38.67 59.80 25.71
C VAL A 389 39.66 59.73 24.55
N ARG A 390 40.40 60.82 24.44
CA ARG A 390 41.27 61.27 23.36
C ARG A 390 42.48 60.35 23.13
N ARG A 391 42.95 60.32 21.88
CA ARG A 391 44.34 60.01 21.48
C ARG A 391 45.36 60.74 22.36
N PRO A 392 46.55 60.16 22.53
CA PRO A 392 47.68 60.78 21.85
C PRO A 392 48.59 59.80 21.10
N THR A 393 49.16 60.34 20.04
CA THR A 393 50.23 59.85 19.18
C THR A 393 51.56 59.63 19.91
N ARG A 394 52.20 58.47 19.65
CA ARG A 394 53.66 58.16 19.48
C ARG A 394 54.65 58.57 20.59
N PRO A 395 55.75 57.80 20.84
CA PRO A 395 56.76 57.55 19.81
C PRO A 395 57.37 56.15 19.80
N ARG A 396 58.14 55.91 18.75
CA ARG A 396 59.00 54.76 18.55
C ARG A 396 60.41 55.22 18.90
N THR A 397 61.02 54.67 19.94
CA THR A 397 62.48 54.54 20.10
C THR A 397 62.75 53.46 21.14
N THR A 398 63.58 52.49 20.75
CA THR A 398 64.07 51.38 21.57
C THR A 398 64.78 51.86 22.83
N GLY A 399 64.44 51.25 23.97
CA GLY A 399 64.95 51.58 25.31
C GLY A 399 63.88 51.33 26.35
#